data_AF-A0A8J7GP29-F1
#
_entry.id   AF-A0A8J7GP29-F1
#
_cell.length_a   1.000
_cell.length_b   1.000
_cell.length_c   1.000
_cell.angle_alpha   90.00
_cell.angle_beta   90.00
_cell.angle_gamma   90.00
#
_symmetry.space_group_name_H-M   'P 1'
#
loop_
_entity.id
_entity.type
_entity.pdbx_description
1 polymer ?
#
loop_
_entity_poly.entity_id
_entity_poly.type
_entity_poly.pdbx_seq_one_letter_code
_entity_poly.pdbx_strand_id
1 'polypeptide(L)'
;MALALRIMSRLGIAAVTGVLLAGAFSAPGQAADPTPTVVGGTQAAQGEFPWMVRLSMGCGGAMYTEQIVLTAAHCVSGTGANTSITATYGVVDLQSTSAIKRTSKYVLQAPGYNGTGKDWALIQLASPITGASLLKLNTDIANDNGTFDIMGWGAATEGGGQQRYLLKARVPFVDDTTCKASGGSYSGLVVAEEICAAYPQGGTDTCQGDSGGPMTKVVNGVPVQIGIVSWGEGCARAGKPGVYTQVSNFAAAIKAAADSIGGTVPPGGCGKSFTNATDVAIPDNTTVTSSVAASGCTGNASGSATVAVDIKHTYRGDLVIRLIAPDGTSYLLEDFPNGDSADNVLKTYTVNLSSEVANGTWKLSVQDTASADTGKIDSWTLTV
;
A
#
# COMPACT_ATOMS: atom_id res chain seq x y z
N MET A 1 91.84 45.46 21.48
CA MET A 1 91.65 45.38 20.02
C MET A 1 90.17 45.09 19.79
N ALA A 2 89.37 46.14 19.59
CA ALA A 2 88.82 46.51 18.27
C ALA A 2 88.01 45.34 17.67
N LEU A 3 86.69 45.40 17.58
CA LEU A 3 86.00 46.31 16.66
C LEU A 3 84.50 46.46 17.04
N ALA A 4 83.99 47.68 16.91
CA ALA A 4 82.59 48.04 17.02
C ALA A 4 81.85 47.80 15.69
N LEU A 5 80.54 47.49 15.71
CA LEU A 5 79.55 48.10 14.80
C LEU A 5 78.06 47.90 15.19
N ARG A 6 77.48 49.00 15.66
CA ARG A 6 76.15 49.61 15.46
C ARG A 6 74.85 48.80 15.16
N ILE A 7 73.88 49.05 16.07
CA ILE A 7 72.51 49.61 15.88
C ILE A 7 71.49 48.83 15.00
N MET A 8 70.38 48.37 15.60
CA MET A 8 69.02 48.92 15.39
C MET A 8 67.98 48.19 16.24
N SER A 9 67.29 48.96 17.07
CA SER A 9 66.09 48.61 17.83
C SER A 9 64.88 48.38 16.91
N ARG A 10 64.16 47.26 17.09
CA ARG A 10 62.76 47.13 16.68
C ARG A 10 61.96 46.38 17.75
N LEU A 11 60.90 47.05 18.21
CA LEU A 11 59.79 46.50 18.99
C LEU A 11 59.21 45.27 18.29
N GLY A 12 59.06 44.18 19.03
CA GLY A 12 58.35 42.97 18.59
C GLY A 12 57.62 42.36 19.77
N ILE A 13 56.29 42.48 19.74
CA ILE A 13 55.34 41.97 20.73
C ILE A 13 55.51 40.44 20.84
N ALA A 14 55.82 39.94 22.03
CA ALA A 14 55.92 38.51 22.30
C ALA A 14 54.51 37.91 22.44
N ALA A 15 54.08 37.17 21.42
CA ALA A 15 52.93 36.28 21.52
C ALA A 15 53.32 35.06 22.37
N VAL A 16 52.67 34.88 23.51
CA VAL A 16 52.80 33.68 24.34
C VAL A 16 52.01 32.56 23.65
N THR A 17 52.72 31.66 22.96
CA THR A 17 52.16 30.40 22.47
C THR A 17 51.97 29.43 23.63
N GLY A 18 50.75 29.39 24.16
CA GLY A 18 50.33 28.31 25.06
C GLY A 18 50.24 26.99 24.28
N VAL A 19 51.07 26.03 24.64
CA VAL A 19 50.98 24.64 24.16
C VAL A 19 49.74 24.01 24.78
N LEU A 20 48.67 23.90 24.01
CA LEU A 20 47.52 23.04 24.33
C LEU A 20 47.94 21.59 24.07
N LEU A 21 48.20 20.82 25.13
CA LEU A 21 48.19 19.36 25.03
C LEU A 21 46.75 18.91 24.73
N ALA A 22 46.46 18.62 23.46
CA ALA A 22 45.28 17.87 23.09
C ALA A 22 45.45 16.43 23.58
N GLY A 23 44.93 16.12 24.76
CA GLY A 23 44.71 14.75 25.19
C GLY A 23 43.72 14.11 24.21
N ALA A 24 44.20 13.13 23.44
CA ALA A 24 43.34 12.30 22.62
C ALA A 24 42.46 11.46 23.55
N PHE A 25 41.24 11.93 23.82
CA PHE A 25 40.19 11.08 24.36
C PHE A 25 39.81 10.09 23.26
N SER A 26 40.35 8.89 23.34
CA SER A 26 39.82 7.74 22.60
C SER A 26 38.40 7.50 23.10
N ALA A 27 37.41 7.92 22.31
CA ALA A 27 36.04 7.47 22.49
C ALA A 27 36.04 5.93 22.48
N PRO A 28 35.28 5.26 23.37
CA PRO A 28 35.10 3.82 23.24
C PRO A 28 34.51 3.58 21.85
N GLY A 29 35.24 2.83 21.03
CA GLY A 29 34.82 2.51 19.66
C GLY A 29 33.42 1.95 19.71
N GLN A 30 32.49 2.60 18.99
CA GLN A 30 31.24 1.96 18.62
C GLN A 30 31.62 0.60 18.01
N ALA A 31 31.10 -0.47 18.61
CA ALA A 31 31.12 -1.78 17.97
C ALA A 31 30.61 -1.59 16.54
N ALA A 32 31.43 -1.99 15.57
CA ALA A 32 31.01 -2.05 14.20
C ALA A 32 29.90 -3.11 14.10
N ASP A 33 28.72 -2.71 13.68
CA ASP A 33 27.71 -3.57 13.07
C ASP A 33 26.85 -2.69 12.13
N PRO A 34 26.43 -3.19 10.94
CA PRO A 34 26.03 -4.58 10.73
C PRO A 34 26.70 -5.29 9.54
N THR A 35 26.84 -6.61 9.65
CA THR A 35 26.95 -7.53 8.52
C THR A 35 25.75 -7.37 7.55
N PRO A 36 25.96 -7.29 6.21
CA PRO A 36 24.88 -7.05 5.24
C PRO A 36 23.93 -8.24 5.09
N THR A 37 22.61 -8.00 4.93
CA THR A 37 21.54 -9.02 4.89
C THR A 37 20.34 -8.59 4.02
N VAL A 38 19.73 -9.54 3.24
CA VAL A 38 19.47 -9.46 1.77
C VAL A 38 20.83 -9.36 1.10
N VAL A 39 21.10 -10.01 -0.03
CA VAL A 39 22.51 -10.00 -0.49
C VAL A 39 22.91 -8.52 -0.68
N GLY A 40 23.87 -8.01 0.10
CA GLY A 40 24.22 -6.58 0.16
C GLY A 40 23.24 -5.59 0.81
N GLY A 41 22.18 -6.02 1.51
CA GLY A 41 21.13 -5.18 2.10
C GLY A 41 21.31 -4.81 3.58
N THR A 42 20.33 -4.08 4.14
CA THR A 42 20.27 -3.63 5.55
C THR A 42 18.91 -3.90 6.17
N GLN A 43 18.80 -3.89 7.50
CA GLN A 43 17.52 -4.06 8.19
C GLN A 43 16.58 -2.88 7.95
N ALA A 44 15.31 -3.18 7.67
CA ALA A 44 14.25 -2.19 7.53
C ALA A 44 13.78 -1.69 8.90
N ALA A 45 13.44 -0.39 8.97
CA ALA A 45 12.83 0.18 10.17
C ALA A 45 11.35 -0.25 10.28
N GLN A 46 10.84 -0.36 11.51
CA GLN A 46 9.42 -0.63 11.73
C GLN A 46 8.58 0.47 11.05
N GLY A 47 7.61 0.05 10.21
CA GLY A 47 6.75 0.96 9.46
C GLY A 47 7.36 1.54 8.17
N GLU A 48 8.58 1.17 7.80
CA GLU A 48 9.21 1.65 6.55
C GLU A 48 8.52 1.09 5.30
N PHE A 49 8.15 -0.20 5.33
CA PHE A 49 7.41 -0.87 4.27
C PHE A 49 6.12 -1.47 4.85
N PRO A 50 5.13 -0.63 5.19
CA PRO A 50 3.99 -1.02 6.02
C PRO A 50 2.99 -1.92 5.30
N TRP A 51 3.15 -2.18 4.00
CA TRP A 51 2.35 -3.10 3.20
C TRP A 51 2.89 -4.55 3.20
N MET A 52 4.07 -4.80 3.76
CA MET A 52 4.73 -6.10 3.68
C MET A 52 3.97 -7.21 4.40
N VAL A 53 3.91 -8.36 3.75
CA VAL A 53 3.31 -9.59 4.28
C VAL A 53 4.31 -10.74 4.18
N ARG A 54 4.44 -11.50 5.27
CA ARG A 54 5.14 -12.79 5.28
C ARG A 54 4.12 -13.93 5.20
N LEU A 55 4.29 -14.84 4.26
CA LEU A 55 3.40 -15.99 4.03
C LEU A 55 4.00 -17.31 4.56
N SER A 56 3.20 -18.14 5.22
CA SER A 56 3.68 -19.32 5.96
C SER A 56 4.52 -20.33 5.17
N MET A 57 4.41 -20.39 3.84
CA MET A 57 5.17 -21.33 3.00
C MET A 57 6.60 -20.90 2.66
N GLY A 58 7.05 -19.72 3.08
CA GLY A 58 8.38 -19.23 2.69
C GLY A 58 8.38 -17.94 1.88
N CYS A 59 7.23 -17.50 1.34
CA CYS A 59 7.15 -16.33 0.45
C CYS A 59 6.82 -14.99 1.12
N GLY A 60 7.12 -13.91 0.40
CA GLY A 60 6.63 -12.56 0.65
C GLY A 60 5.34 -12.24 -0.10
N GLY A 61 4.81 -11.07 0.18
CA GLY A 61 3.67 -10.47 -0.51
C GLY A 61 3.45 -9.03 -0.06
N ALA A 62 2.50 -8.36 -0.68
CA ALA A 62 2.08 -7.02 -0.30
C ALA A 62 0.55 -6.94 -0.15
N MET A 63 0.06 -6.20 0.85
CA MET A 63 -1.36 -5.89 0.96
C MET A 63 -1.79 -5.04 -0.24
N TYR A 64 -2.68 -5.60 -1.07
CA TYR A 64 -3.28 -4.92 -2.22
C TYR A 64 -4.63 -4.28 -1.83
N THR A 65 -5.42 -5.00 -1.05
CA THR A 65 -6.60 -4.49 -0.34
C THR A 65 -6.50 -4.88 1.12
N GLU A 66 -7.42 -4.46 1.99
CA GLU A 66 -7.42 -4.91 3.40
C GLU A 66 -7.62 -6.42 3.54
N GLN A 67 -8.10 -7.12 2.50
CA GLN A 67 -8.37 -8.56 2.52
C GLN A 67 -7.64 -9.33 1.42
N ILE A 68 -6.86 -8.68 0.55
CA ILE A 68 -6.12 -9.34 -0.52
C ILE A 68 -4.63 -9.04 -0.41
N VAL A 69 -3.84 -10.10 -0.43
CA VAL A 69 -2.38 -10.06 -0.59
C VAL A 69 -2.03 -10.40 -2.03
N LEU A 70 -1.22 -9.56 -2.68
CA LEU A 70 -0.58 -9.86 -3.95
C LEU A 70 0.77 -10.55 -3.69
N THR A 71 1.01 -11.65 -4.40
CA THR A 71 2.23 -12.47 -4.32
C THR A 71 2.52 -13.13 -5.66
N ALA A 72 3.51 -14.02 -5.73
CA ALA A 72 3.83 -14.81 -6.92
C ALA A 72 2.93 -16.05 -7.04
N ALA A 73 2.66 -16.48 -8.28
CA ALA A 73 1.87 -17.69 -8.54
C ALA A 73 2.60 -18.95 -8.07
N HIS A 74 3.92 -19.02 -8.22
CA HIS A 74 4.72 -20.16 -7.77
C HIS A 74 4.72 -20.35 -6.24
N CYS A 75 4.36 -19.32 -5.47
CA CYS A 75 4.26 -19.40 -4.01
C CYS A 75 3.01 -20.13 -3.53
N VAL A 76 1.99 -20.25 -4.38
CA VAL A 76 0.69 -20.77 -4.01
C VAL A 76 0.36 -22.02 -4.81
N SER A 77 -0.61 -22.78 -4.30
CA SER A 77 -1.25 -23.84 -5.07
C SER A 77 -2.14 -23.26 -6.19
N GLY A 78 -2.74 -24.13 -6.99
CA GLY A 78 -3.77 -23.75 -7.94
C GLY A 78 -4.95 -22.99 -7.32
N THR A 79 -5.69 -22.29 -8.18
CA THR A 79 -6.88 -21.50 -7.84
C THR A 79 -7.93 -22.33 -7.10
N GLY A 80 -8.45 -21.82 -5.99
CA GLY A 80 -9.50 -22.48 -5.21
C GLY A 80 -9.55 -22.06 -3.75
N ALA A 81 -10.48 -22.68 -3.02
CA ALA A 81 -10.57 -22.52 -1.57
C ALA A 81 -9.29 -23.06 -0.91
N ASN A 82 -8.65 -22.23 -0.10
CA ASN A 82 -7.42 -22.59 0.60
C ASN A 82 -7.37 -21.83 1.92
N THR A 83 -7.25 -22.55 3.04
CA THR A 83 -7.20 -22.01 4.40
C THR A 83 -5.88 -22.30 5.13
N SER A 84 -4.91 -22.91 4.45
CA SER A 84 -3.65 -23.35 5.07
C SER A 84 -2.57 -22.27 5.08
N ILE A 85 -2.75 -21.19 4.32
CA ILE A 85 -1.78 -20.10 4.25
C ILE A 85 -2.03 -19.14 5.40
N THR A 86 -1.00 -18.83 6.19
CA THR A 86 -1.04 -17.75 7.18
C THR A 86 -0.25 -16.56 6.68
N ALA A 87 -0.92 -15.41 6.55
CA ALA A 87 -0.32 -14.11 6.33
C ALA A 87 0.04 -13.47 7.67
N THR A 88 1.28 -13.02 7.81
CA THR A 88 1.80 -12.28 8.96
C THR A 88 2.12 -10.85 8.51
N TYR A 89 1.55 -9.86 9.20
CA TYR A 89 1.54 -8.46 8.80
C TYR A 89 1.90 -7.52 9.97
N GLY A 90 2.39 -6.33 9.64
CA GLY A 90 2.55 -5.21 10.58
C GLY A 90 3.83 -5.23 11.42
N VAL A 91 4.78 -6.10 11.12
CA VAL A 91 6.03 -6.25 11.89
C VAL A 91 7.23 -6.36 10.96
N VAL A 92 8.40 -5.91 11.42
CA VAL A 92 9.69 -6.21 10.78
C VAL A 92 10.41 -7.40 11.44
N ASP A 93 10.12 -7.70 12.70
CA ASP A 93 10.61 -8.88 13.42
C ASP A 93 9.54 -9.96 13.44
N LEU A 94 9.80 -11.11 12.80
CA LEU A 94 8.86 -12.24 12.74
C LEU A 94 8.59 -12.91 14.09
N GLN A 95 9.37 -12.61 15.14
CA GLN A 95 9.12 -13.06 16.51
C GLN A 95 8.31 -12.04 17.33
N SER A 96 7.98 -10.88 16.78
CA SER A 96 7.18 -9.87 17.47
C SER A 96 5.79 -10.41 17.78
N THR A 97 5.37 -10.26 19.04
CA THR A 97 4.01 -10.61 19.49
C THR A 97 2.94 -9.65 18.97
N SER A 98 3.34 -8.49 18.45
CA SER A 98 2.44 -7.50 17.85
C SER A 98 2.04 -7.85 16.41
N ALA A 99 2.53 -8.96 15.86
CA ALA A 99 2.22 -9.39 14.50
C ALA A 99 0.73 -9.70 14.32
N ILE A 100 0.13 -9.12 13.29
CA ILE A 100 -1.24 -9.45 12.89
C ILE A 100 -1.17 -10.68 12.01
N LYS A 101 -1.91 -11.73 12.39
CA LYS A 101 -2.01 -12.97 11.60
C LYS A 101 -3.41 -13.15 11.05
N ARG A 102 -3.50 -13.53 9.77
CA ARG A 102 -4.75 -13.91 9.10
C ARG A 102 -4.51 -15.16 8.28
N THR A 103 -5.43 -16.12 8.36
CA THR A 103 -5.43 -17.26 7.44
C THR A 103 -6.00 -16.83 6.09
N SER A 104 -5.68 -17.58 5.04
CA SER A 104 -6.35 -17.46 3.75
C SER A 104 -7.77 -18.04 3.80
N LYS A 105 -8.57 -17.66 2.80
CA LYS A 105 -9.87 -18.24 2.46
C LYS A 105 -9.86 -18.79 1.05
N TYR A 106 -9.24 -18.06 0.13
CA TYR A 106 -9.22 -18.38 -1.29
C TYR A 106 -7.90 -17.93 -1.90
N VAL A 107 -7.44 -18.68 -2.90
CA VAL A 107 -6.27 -18.36 -3.73
C VAL A 107 -6.72 -18.27 -5.17
N LEU A 108 -6.23 -17.26 -5.88
CA LEU A 108 -6.37 -17.13 -7.33
C LEU A 108 -4.98 -16.97 -7.94
N GLN A 109 -4.56 -17.94 -8.76
CA GLN A 109 -3.39 -17.79 -9.61
C GLN A 109 -3.75 -17.06 -10.90
N ALA A 110 -2.79 -16.32 -11.45
CA ALA A 110 -2.91 -15.71 -12.77
C ALA A 110 -3.47 -16.71 -13.80
N PRO A 111 -4.54 -16.35 -14.53
CA PRO A 111 -5.07 -17.21 -15.58
C PRO A 111 -4.00 -17.60 -16.60
N GLY A 112 -3.78 -18.90 -16.76
CA GLY A 112 -2.80 -19.45 -17.71
C GLY A 112 -1.36 -19.46 -17.22
N TYR A 113 -1.08 -19.22 -15.94
CA TYR A 113 0.23 -19.50 -15.35
C TYR A 113 0.58 -20.99 -15.50
N ASN A 114 1.77 -21.27 -16.05
CA ASN A 114 2.25 -22.63 -16.32
C ASN A 114 3.70 -22.87 -15.85
N GLY A 115 4.24 -21.98 -15.02
CA GLY A 115 5.64 -22.00 -14.59
C GLY A 115 6.56 -21.02 -15.32
N THR A 116 6.07 -20.26 -16.29
CA THR A 116 6.84 -19.24 -17.02
C THR A 116 5.96 -18.04 -17.32
N GLY A 117 6.48 -16.83 -17.10
CA GLY A 117 5.69 -15.60 -17.20
C GLY A 117 4.48 -15.60 -16.23
N LYS A 118 3.69 -14.53 -16.28
CA LYS A 118 2.44 -14.36 -15.47
C LYS A 118 2.55 -14.79 -14.00
N ASP A 119 3.70 -14.64 -13.38
CA ASP A 119 3.94 -15.19 -12.04
C ASP A 119 3.39 -14.25 -10.96
N TRP A 120 2.06 -14.16 -10.92
CA TRP A 120 1.31 -13.40 -9.92
C TRP A 120 0.10 -14.19 -9.42
N ALA A 121 -0.23 -14.00 -8.15
CA ALA A 121 -1.39 -14.59 -7.52
C ALA A 121 -1.96 -13.68 -6.43
N LEU A 122 -3.23 -13.91 -6.12
CA LEU A 122 -3.95 -13.24 -5.06
C LEU A 122 -4.31 -14.24 -3.98
N ILE A 123 -4.06 -13.86 -2.73
CA ILE A 123 -4.54 -14.57 -1.55
C ILE A 123 -5.61 -13.71 -0.90
N GLN A 124 -6.86 -14.17 -0.94
CA GLN A 124 -7.93 -13.59 -0.14
C GLN A 124 -7.81 -14.10 1.31
N LEU A 125 -7.71 -13.18 2.25
CA LEU A 125 -7.67 -13.45 3.68
C LEU A 125 -9.07 -13.84 4.21
N ALA A 126 -9.11 -14.66 5.25
CA ALA A 126 -10.35 -15.09 5.91
C ALA A 126 -11.13 -13.92 6.53
N SER A 127 -10.42 -12.88 6.96
CA SER A 127 -10.99 -11.60 7.38
C SER A 127 -10.05 -10.46 7.04
N PRO A 128 -10.57 -9.23 6.84
CA PRO A 128 -9.73 -8.07 6.54
C PRO A 128 -8.78 -7.74 7.70
N ILE A 129 -7.68 -7.07 7.35
CA ILE A 129 -6.82 -6.33 8.26
C ILE A 129 -7.21 -4.86 8.14
N THR A 130 -8.16 -4.43 8.97
CA THR A 130 -8.68 -3.05 8.97
C THR A 130 -7.54 -2.05 9.23
N GLY A 131 -7.44 -1.03 8.38
CA GLY A 131 -6.39 -0.02 8.45
C GLY A 131 -5.03 -0.47 7.91
N ALA A 132 -4.98 -1.60 7.18
CA ALA A 132 -3.74 -2.02 6.53
C ALA A 132 -3.25 -0.96 5.52
N SER A 133 -1.96 -0.69 5.54
CA SER A 133 -1.33 0.11 4.48
C SER A 133 -1.27 -0.70 3.19
N LEU A 134 -1.85 -0.17 2.13
CA LEU A 134 -1.96 -0.83 0.83
C LEU A 134 -0.85 -0.36 -0.11
N LEU A 135 -0.28 -1.28 -0.88
CA LEU A 135 0.66 -0.96 -1.94
C LEU A 135 -0.07 -0.83 -3.28
N LYS A 136 0.06 0.35 -3.91
CA LYS A 136 -0.55 0.60 -5.22
C LYS A 136 0.21 -0.12 -6.31
N LEU A 137 -0.50 -0.65 -7.30
CA LEU A 137 0.14 -1.21 -8.49
C LEU A 137 0.69 -0.09 -9.35
N ASN A 138 1.84 -0.32 -9.97
CA ASN A 138 2.25 0.50 -11.10
C ASN A 138 1.30 0.22 -12.28
N THR A 139 0.80 1.28 -12.93
CA THR A 139 -0.05 1.20 -14.13
C THR A 139 0.58 1.88 -15.34
N ASP A 140 1.79 2.42 -15.19
CA ASP A 140 2.48 3.16 -16.23
C ASP A 140 3.87 2.57 -16.45
N ILE A 141 4.08 2.01 -17.64
CA ILE A 141 5.34 1.39 -18.06
C ILE A 141 6.52 2.38 -18.02
N ALA A 142 6.27 3.69 -18.08
CA ALA A 142 7.32 4.69 -17.93
C ALA A 142 8.01 4.65 -16.55
N ASN A 143 7.38 4.01 -15.55
CA ASN A 143 7.97 3.85 -14.22
C ASN A 143 8.89 2.62 -14.11
N ASP A 144 8.89 1.71 -15.08
CA ASP A 144 9.63 0.44 -15.08
C ASP A 144 11.12 0.60 -15.42
N ASN A 145 11.74 1.68 -14.94
CA ASN A 145 13.15 1.99 -15.12
C ASN A 145 13.77 2.57 -13.84
N GLY A 146 15.08 2.81 -13.88
CA GLY A 146 15.80 3.47 -12.79
C GLY A 146 16.20 2.48 -11.70
N THR A 147 16.03 2.86 -10.43
CA THR A 147 16.39 2.04 -9.28
C THR A 147 15.15 1.71 -8.47
N PHE A 148 15.08 0.46 -8.01
CA PHE A 148 13.98 -0.08 -7.25
C PHE A 148 14.41 -0.45 -5.84
N ASP A 149 13.50 -0.31 -4.88
CA ASP A 149 13.65 -0.85 -3.54
C ASP A 149 13.10 -2.28 -3.52
N ILE A 150 13.90 -3.22 -3.04
CA ILE A 150 13.53 -4.62 -2.81
C ILE A 150 13.55 -4.90 -1.31
N MET A 151 12.65 -5.74 -0.84
CA MET A 151 12.55 -6.07 0.57
C MET A 151 11.94 -7.45 0.81
N GLY A 152 12.36 -8.08 1.90
CA GLY A 152 11.81 -9.36 2.33
C GLY A 152 12.55 -9.98 3.50
N TRP A 153 12.13 -11.20 3.85
CA TRP A 153 12.71 -12.01 4.92
C TRP A 153 13.50 -13.20 4.37
N GLY A 154 13.76 -13.23 3.07
CA GLY A 154 14.53 -14.27 2.41
C GLY A 154 15.98 -14.30 2.85
N ALA A 155 16.71 -15.30 2.38
CA ALA A 155 18.09 -15.56 2.74
C ALA A 155 18.99 -14.37 2.42
N ALA A 156 19.85 -14.02 3.37
CA ALA A 156 20.83 -12.94 3.20
C ALA A 156 21.99 -13.30 2.25
N THR A 157 22.15 -14.59 1.96
CA THR A 157 23.18 -15.16 1.10
C THR A 157 22.59 -16.34 0.34
N GLU A 158 23.05 -16.60 -0.87
CA GLU A 158 22.62 -17.76 -1.65
C GLU A 158 22.81 -19.06 -0.85
N GLY A 159 21.75 -19.88 -0.76
CA GLY A 159 21.76 -21.12 0.02
C GLY A 159 21.70 -20.92 1.54
N GLY A 160 21.55 -19.67 2.00
CA GLY A 160 21.41 -19.32 3.41
C GLY A 160 20.00 -19.58 3.96
N GLY A 161 19.87 -19.43 5.28
CA GLY A 161 18.59 -19.57 5.99
C GLY A 161 17.72 -18.31 5.89
N GLN A 162 16.41 -18.50 6.05
CA GLN A 162 15.44 -17.42 6.12
C GLN A 162 15.72 -16.49 7.32
N GLN A 163 15.48 -15.20 7.14
CA GLN A 163 15.85 -14.17 8.09
C GLN A 163 14.70 -13.86 9.05
N ARG A 164 15.05 -13.50 10.29
CA ARG A 164 14.07 -13.08 11.32
C ARG A 164 13.57 -11.66 11.10
N TYR A 165 14.48 -10.77 10.72
CA TYR A 165 14.20 -9.35 10.51
C TYR A 165 13.91 -9.07 9.03
N LEU A 166 13.07 -8.07 8.76
CA LEU A 166 12.83 -7.57 7.41
C LEU A 166 14.05 -6.82 6.94
N LEU A 167 14.46 -7.10 5.71
CA LEU A 167 15.66 -6.58 5.11
C LEU A 167 15.30 -5.85 3.83
N LYS A 168 16.13 -4.89 3.45
CA LYS A 168 15.93 -4.03 2.28
C LYS A 168 17.24 -3.79 1.53
N ALA A 169 17.13 -3.64 0.23
CA ALA A 169 18.23 -3.22 -0.63
C ALA A 169 17.70 -2.46 -1.85
N ARG A 170 18.61 -2.00 -2.70
CA ARG A 170 18.28 -1.34 -3.97
C ARG A 170 18.92 -2.06 -5.13
N VAL A 171 18.19 -2.15 -6.24
CA VAL A 171 18.67 -2.77 -7.47
C VAL A 171 18.31 -1.89 -8.68
N PRO A 172 19.24 -1.66 -9.62
CA PRO A 172 18.93 -0.91 -10.83
C PRO A 172 18.26 -1.80 -11.88
N PHE A 173 17.43 -1.18 -12.70
CA PHE A 173 16.79 -1.77 -13.87
C PHE A 173 17.81 -2.33 -14.87
N VAL A 174 17.49 -3.48 -15.45
CA VAL A 174 18.20 -4.11 -16.55
C VAL A 174 17.22 -4.30 -17.70
N ASP A 175 17.54 -3.76 -18.87
CA ASP A 175 16.68 -3.90 -20.06
C ASP A 175 16.63 -5.36 -20.56
N ASP A 176 15.54 -5.70 -21.24
CA ASP A 176 15.28 -7.07 -21.70
C ASP A 176 16.40 -7.63 -22.58
N THR A 177 17.04 -6.79 -23.41
CA THR A 177 18.12 -7.26 -24.30
C THR A 177 19.33 -7.67 -23.46
N THR A 178 19.73 -6.83 -22.52
CA THR A 178 20.81 -7.12 -21.57
C THR A 178 20.48 -8.31 -20.68
N CYS A 179 19.23 -8.41 -20.20
CA CYS A 179 18.81 -9.51 -19.36
C CYS A 179 18.91 -10.85 -20.11
N LYS A 180 18.36 -10.94 -21.32
CA LYS A 180 18.45 -12.13 -22.17
C LYS A 180 19.88 -12.50 -22.54
N ALA A 181 20.75 -11.50 -22.73
CA ALA A 181 22.17 -11.71 -23.01
C ALA A 181 22.94 -12.38 -21.86
N SER A 182 22.35 -12.49 -20.66
CA SER A 182 22.93 -13.22 -19.52
C SER A 182 22.99 -14.75 -19.73
N GLY A 183 22.38 -15.25 -20.82
CA GLY A 183 22.44 -16.65 -21.26
C GLY A 183 21.66 -17.62 -20.36
N GLY A 184 21.79 -18.93 -20.59
CA GLY A 184 21.06 -19.93 -19.79
C GLY A 184 19.55 -19.73 -19.86
N SER A 185 18.90 -19.78 -18.69
CA SER A 185 17.44 -19.63 -18.51
C SER A 185 16.94 -18.25 -18.94
N TYR A 186 17.79 -17.22 -18.86
CA TYR A 186 17.46 -15.85 -19.29
C TYR A 186 17.15 -15.73 -20.79
N SER A 187 17.61 -16.68 -21.61
CA SER A 187 17.24 -16.74 -23.03
C SER A 187 15.72 -16.88 -23.22
N GLY A 188 15.04 -17.49 -22.24
CA GLY A 188 13.61 -17.72 -22.20
C GLY A 188 12.78 -16.57 -21.58
N LEU A 189 13.41 -15.44 -21.22
CA LEU A 189 12.71 -14.29 -20.63
C LEU A 189 11.50 -13.88 -21.49
N VAL A 190 10.34 -13.78 -20.86
CA VAL A 190 9.08 -13.39 -21.47
C VAL A 190 8.95 -11.86 -21.40
N VAL A 191 9.36 -11.22 -22.50
CA VAL A 191 9.28 -9.77 -22.68
C VAL A 191 7.88 -9.24 -22.38
N ALA A 192 7.79 -8.10 -21.70
CA ALA A 192 6.59 -7.45 -21.20
C ALA A 192 5.85 -8.17 -20.05
N GLU A 193 6.15 -9.45 -19.78
CA GLU A 193 5.63 -10.14 -18.59
C GLU A 193 6.63 -10.14 -17.42
N GLU A 194 7.92 -10.05 -17.74
CA GLU A 194 9.03 -10.13 -16.81
C GLU A 194 9.92 -8.88 -16.93
N ILE A 195 10.41 -8.40 -15.78
CA ILE A 195 11.34 -7.27 -15.67
C ILE A 195 12.57 -7.70 -14.88
N CYS A 196 13.76 -7.26 -15.32
CA CYS A 196 15.02 -7.61 -14.68
C CYS A 196 15.60 -6.44 -13.88
N ALA A 197 16.24 -6.75 -12.76
CA ALA A 197 16.97 -5.77 -11.98
C ALA A 197 18.20 -6.40 -11.31
N ALA A 198 19.36 -5.76 -11.46
CA ALA A 198 20.60 -6.13 -10.78
C ALA A 198 21.72 -5.15 -11.07
N TYR A 199 22.69 -5.10 -10.16
CA TYR A 199 23.99 -4.54 -10.49
C TYR A 199 24.77 -5.48 -11.42
N PRO A 200 25.48 -4.97 -12.45
CA PRO A 200 26.25 -5.82 -13.37
C PRO A 200 27.27 -6.72 -12.66
N GLN A 201 27.92 -6.20 -11.61
CA GLN A 201 28.88 -6.92 -10.78
C GLN A 201 28.25 -7.92 -9.79
N GLY A 202 26.92 -8.00 -9.71
CA GLY A 202 26.21 -8.74 -8.68
C GLY A 202 26.32 -8.07 -7.31
N GLY A 203 26.29 -8.87 -6.25
CA GLY A 203 26.43 -8.43 -4.86
C GLY A 203 25.14 -7.93 -4.20
N THR A 204 24.11 -7.57 -4.98
CA THR A 204 22.79 -7.24 -4.44
C THR A 204 21.66 -7.85 -5.23
N ASP A 205 20.77 -8.56 -4.53
CA ASP A 205 19.62 -9.26 -5.11
C ASP A 205 18.63 -9.71 -4.03
N THR A 206 17.41 -10.03 -4.44
CA THR A 206 16.48 -10.87 -3.67
C THR A 206 16.91 -12.33 -3.70
N CYS A 207 16.52 -13.11 -2.71
CA CYS A 207 16.97 -14.50 -2.61
C CYS A 207 15.89 -15.44 -2.05
N GLN A 208 16.28 -16.68 -1.74
CA GLN A 208 15.34 -17.71 -1.31
C GLN A 208 14.50 -17.23 -0.12
N GLY A 209 13.18 -17.18 -0.31
CA GLY A 209 12.24 -16.72 0.71
C GLY A 209 11.81 -15.24 0.59
N ASP A 210 12.31 -14.51 -0.41
CA ASP A 210 11.77 -13.22 -0.85
C ASP A 210 10.73 -13.37 -1.96
N SER A 211 10.66 -14.54 -2.60
CA SER A 211 9.67 -14.92 -3.63
C SER A 211 8.27 -14.38 -3.31
N GLY A 212 7.64 -13.75 -4.29
CA GLY A 212 6.33 -13.12 -4.14
C GLY A 212 6.32 -11.77 -3.43
N GLY A 213 7.43 -11.35 -2.84
CA GLY A 213 7.60 -10.01 -2.27
C GLY A 213 7.53 -8.91 -3.34
N PRO A 214 7.21 -7.66 -2.95
CA PRO A 214 7.16 -6.54 -3.87
C PRO A 214 8.57 -6.01 -4.19
N MET A 215 8.75 -5.61 -5.45
CA MET A 215 9.79 -4.64 -5.85
C MET A 215 9.11 -3.30 -6.10
N THR A 216 9.61 -2.23 -5.51
CA THR A 216 8.89 -0.94 -5.42
C THR A 216 9.71 0.25 -5.92
N LYS A 217 9.00 1.34 -6.25
CA LYS A 217 9.57 2.64 -6.56
C LYS A 217 8.66 3.74 -6.02
N VAL A 218 9.24 4.87 -5.61
CA VAL A 218 8.45 6.06 -5.25
C VAL A 218 8.23 6.90 -6.51
N VAL A 219 6.97 7.08 -6.89
CA VAL A 219 6.54 7.90 -8.04
C VAL A 219 5.68 9.04 -7.50
N ASN A 220 6.10 10.28 -7.73
CA ASN A 220 5.41 11.48 -7.24
C ASN A 220 5.12 11.45 -5.72
N GLY A 221 6.08 10.95 -4.93
CA GLY A 221 5.96 10.82 -3.48
C GLY A 221 5.11 9.63 -3.01
N VAL A 222 4.61 8.79 -3.93
CA VAL A 222 3.78 7.63 -3.61
C VAL A 222 4.53 6.33 -3.94
N PRO A 223 4.66 5.38 -3.01
CA PRO A 223 5.22 4.07 -3.31
C PRO A 223 4.27 3.27 -4.22
N VAL A 224 4.82 2.71 -5.28
CA VAL A 224 4.12 1.81 -6.21
C VAL A 224 4.88 0.50 -6.38
N GLN A 225 4.14 -0.59 -6.59
CA GLN A 225 4.70 -1.90 -6.89
C GLN A 225 5.06 -1.99 -8.37
N ILE A 226 6.35 -2.07 -8.65
CA ILE A 226 6.91 -2.24 -10.00
C ILE A 226 6.97 -3.72 -10.38
N GLY A 227 7.34 -4.57 -9.42
CA GLY A 227 7.55 -5.99 -9.66
C GLY A 227 7.08 -6.90 -8.53
N ILE A 228 7.03 -8.20 -8.83
CA ILE A 228 6.84 -9.28 -7.87
C ILE A 228 8.05 -10.22 -8.00
N VAL A 229 8.78 -10.47 -6.92
CA VAL A 229 9.95 -11.38 -6.93
C VAL A 229 9.55 -12.75 -7.48
N SER A 230 10.21 -13.21 -8.55
CA SER A 230 9.82 -14.43 -9.26
C SER A 230 10.94 -15.46 -9.29
N TRP A 231 12.04 -15.21 -10.02
CA TRP A 231 13.12 -16.19 -10.20
C TRP A 231 14.49 -15.54 -10.49
N GLY A 232 15.54 -16.36 -10.52
CA GLY A 232 16.90 -15.97 -10.89
C GLY A 232 17.84 -17.19 -10.93
N GLU A 233 18.98 -17.10 -11.61
CA GLU A 233 20.01 -18.14 -11.60
C GLU A 233 21.03 -17.92 -10.47
N GLY A 234 20.64 -18.35 -9.27
CA GLY A 234 21.33 -18.01 -8.02
C GLY A 234 20.90 -16.65 -7.49
N CYS A 235 21.55 -16.17 -6.44
CA CYS A 235 21.27 -14.85 -5.87
C CYS A 235 22.50 -13.95 -5.98
N ALA A 236 22.33 -12.75 -6.52
CA ALA A 236 23.36 -11.70 -6.56
C ALA A 236 24.69 -12.11 -7.22
N ARG A 237 24.65 -13.05 -8.16
CA ARG A 237 25.82 -13.42 -8.95
C ARG A 237 26.07 -12.36 -10.03
N ALA A 238 27.34 -12.11 -10.35
CA ALA A 238 27.69 -11.19 -11.43
C ALA A 238 27.08 -11.66 -12.76
N GLY A 239 26.46 -10.73 -13.50
CA GLY A 239 25.79 -11.02 -14.77
C GLY A 239 24.58 -11.96 -14.68
N LYS A 240 23.98 -12.14 -13.49
CA LYS A 240 22.80 -12.96 -13.27
C LYS A 240 21.73 -12.12 -12.57
N PRO A 241 20.91 -11.38 -13.33
CA PRO A 241 19.92 -10.49 -12.74
C PRO A 241 18.80 -11.26 -12.04
N GLY A 242 18.19 -10.63 -11.04
CA GLY A 242 16.91 -11.07 -10.51
C GLY A 242 15.80 -10.77 -11.50
N VAL A 243 14.83 -11.67 -11.62
CA VAL A 243 13.66 -11.54 -12.50
C VAL A 243 12.40 -11.43 -11.67
N TYR A 244 11.58 -10.45 -12.04
CA TYR A 244 10.36 -10.07 -11.36
C TYR A 244 9.21 -10.08 -12.36
N THR A 245 8.00 -10.43 -11.94
CA THR A 245 6.80 -10.21 -12.77
C THR A 245 6.59 -8.71 -12.96
N GLN A 246 6.45 -8.24 -14.20
CA GLN A 246 6.26 -6.83 -14.53
C GLN A 246 4.82 -6.38 -14.23
N VAL A 247 4.62 -5.62 -13.14
CA VAL A 247 3.27 -5.31 -12.62
C VAL A 247 2.47 -4.42 -13.55
N SER A 248 3.11 -3.46 -14.24
CA SER A 248 2.45 -2.54 -15.17
C SER A 248 1.65 -3.26 -16.26
N ASN A 249 2.18 -4.37 -16.77
CA ASN A 249 1.55 -5.19 -17.80
C ASN A 249 0.33 -5.97 -17.26
N PHE A 250 0.33 -6.32 -15.97
CA PHE A 250 -0.73 -7.12 -15.36
C PHE A 250 -1.69 -6.33 -14.46
N ALA A 251 -1.49 -5.02 -14.27
CA ALA A 251 -2.24 -4.24 -13.30
C ALA A 251 -3.77 -4.32 -13.49
N ALA A 252 -4.24 -4.25 -14.74
CA ALA A 252 -5.66 -4.39 -15.06
C ALA A 252 -6.19 -5.81 -14.76
N ALA A 253 -5.40 -6.85 -15.07
CA ALA A 253 -5.76 -8.24 -14.82
C ALA A 253 -5.79 -8.56 -13.31
N ILE A 254 -4.78 -8.09 -12.56
CA ILE A 254 -4.71 -8.19 -11.11
C ILE A 254 -5.92 -7.51 -10.47
N LYS A 255 -6.28 -6.31 -10.94
CA LYS A 255 -7.46 -5.59 -10.46
C LYS A 255 -8.75 -6.38 -10.72
N ALA A 256 -8.97 -6.83 -11.95
CA ALA A 256 -10.16 -7.59 -12.31
C ALA A 256 -10.27 -8.91 -11.51
N ALA A 257 -9.14 -9.59 -11.30
CA ALA A 257 -9.08 -10.81 -10.51
C ALA A 257 -9.40 -10.56 -9.03
N ALA A 258 -8.88 -9.48 -8.45
CA ALA A 258 -9.17 -9.10 -7.08
C ALA A 258 -10.66 -8.79 -6.87
N ASP A 259 -11.23 -8.00 -7.78
CA ASP A 259 -12.67 -7.70 -7.77
C ASP A 259 -13.50 -9.00 -7.85
N SER A 260 -13.07 -9.99 -8.64
CA SER A 260 -13.78 -11.27 -8.82
C SER A 260 -13.82 -12.16 -7.57
N ILE A 261 -12.80 -12.07 -6.69
CA ILE A 261 -12.75 -12.84 -5.45
C ILE A 261 -13.28 -12.07 -4.24
N GLY A 262 -13.99 -10.97 -4.47
CA GLY A 262 -14.61 -10.16 -3.42
C GLY A 262 -13.61 -9.31 -2.63
N GLY A 263 -12.38 -9.15 -3.11
CA GLY A 263 -11.58 -8.01 -2.71
C GLY A 263 -11.72 -6.96 -3.79
N THR A 264 -12.82 -6.23 -3.71
CA THR A 264 -12.80 -4.89 -4.27
C THR A 264 -11.57 -4.20 -3.67
N VAL A 265 -10.66 -3.72 -4.51
CA VAL A 265 -9.93 -2.51 -4.10
C VAL A 265 -11.06 -1.55 -3.76
N PRO A 266 -11.13 -0.96 -2.56
CA PRO A 266 -12.07 0.13 -2.34
C PRO A 266 -11.91 1.06 -3.55
N PRO A 267 -12.91 1.21 -4.42
CA PRO A 267 -12.71 1.87 -5.70
C PRO A 267 -12.39 3.32 -5.40
N GLY A 268 -11.09 3.65 -5.30
CA GLY A 268 -10.56 4.96 -4.98
C GLY A 268 -11.37 5.77 -3.97
N GLY A 269 -11.82 5.14 -2.88
CA GLY A 269 -12.73 5.73 -1.88
C GLY A 269 -12.13 5.71 -0.47
N CYS A 270 -12.58 6.61 0.39
CA CYS A 270 -12.01 6.83 1.72
C CYS A 270 -12.17 5.62 2.68
N GLY A 271 -13.19 4.79 2.45
CA GLY A 271 -13.60 3.69 3.33
C GLY A 271 -14.08 4.11 4.71
N LYS A 272 -14.30 5.41 4.97
CA LYS A 272 -14.63 5.91 6.31
C LYS A 272 -16.11 6.22 6.42
N SER A 273 -16.67 5.90 7.59
CA SER A 273 -18.04 6.21 7.95
C SER A 273 -18.12 7.49 8.79
N PHE A 274 -19.09 8.33 8.46
CA PHE A 274 -19.37 9.58 9.15
C PHE A 274 -20.86 9.63 9.48
N THR A 275 -21.19 9.84 10.75
CA THR A 275 -22.56 9.78 11.25
C THR A 275 -23.01 11.13 11.77
N ASN A 276 -24.23 11.54 11.45
CA ASN A 276 -24.95 12.57 12.19
C ASN A 276 -26.17 11.92 12.86
N ALA A 277 -26.17 11.93 14.20
CA ALA A 277 -27.26 11.41 15.04
C ALA A 277 -28.08 12.53 15.70
N THR A 278 -27.99 13.75 15.15
CA THR A 278 -28.78 14.89 15.61
C THR A 278 -30.11 14.90 14.89
N ASP A 279 -31.18 14.91 15.67
CA ASP A 279 -32.54 15.04 15.16
C ASP A 279 -32.70 16.31 14.29
N VAL A 280 -33.20 16.13 13.08
CA VAL A 280 -33.64 17.23 12.21
C VAL A 280 -35.11 17.02 11.90
N ALA A 281 -35.97 17.90 12.42
CA ALA A 281 -37.40 17.85 12.14
C ALA A 281 -37.65 17.96 10.63
N ILE A 282 -38.63 17.19 10.14
CA ILE A 282 -39.18 17.25 8.79
C ILE A 282 -40.61 17.81 8.95
N PRO A 283 -40.79 19.14 8.79
CA PRO A 283 -42.12 19.72 8.74
C PRO A 283 -42.86 19.34 7.45
N ASP A 284 -44.18 19.33 7.57
CA ASP A 284 -45.13 19.05 6.50
C ASP A 284 -44.85 19.94 5.26
N ASN A 285 -44.85 19.34 4.06
CA ASN A 285 -44.64 20.01 2.77
C ASN A 285 -43.35 20.85 2.68
N THR A 286 -42.28 20.41 3.33
CA THR A 286 -40.99 21.12 3.29
C THR A 286 -39.83 20.22 2.90
N THR A 287 -38.71 20.85 2.53
CA THR A 287 -37.42 20.18 2.37
C THR A 287 -36.48 20.60 3.49
N VAL A 288 -35.86 19.63 4.13
CA VAL A 288 -34.86 19.84 5.18
C VAL A 288 -33.55 19.17 4.82
N THR A 289 -32.45 19.65 5.41
CA THR A 289 -31.13 19.05 5.23
C THR A 289 -30.45 18.78 6.56
N SER A 290 -29.81 17.61 6.67
CA SER A 290 -28.90 17.25 7.76
C SER A 290 -27.50 17.08 7.19
N SER A 291 -26.47 17.62 7.86
CA SER A 291 -25.10 17.66 7.33
C SER A 291 -24.15 16.74 8.11
N VAL A 292 -23.16 16.17 7.44
CA VAL A 292 -22.04 15.48 8.08
C VAL A 292 -20.71 15.97 7.48
N ALA A 293 -19.71 16.18 8.33
CA ALA A 293 -18.38 16.58 7.90
C ALA A 293 -17.49 15.35 7.72
N ALA A 294 -17.17 15.03 6.46
CA ALA A 294 -16.22 13.98 6.12
C ALA A 294 -14.80 14.55 6.14
N SER A 295 -13.88 13.90 6.86
CA SER A 295 -12.50 14.32 6.99
C SER A 295 -11.53 13.14 7.13
N GLY A 296 -10.24 13.40 6.85
CA GLY A 296 -9.20 12.38 6.92
C GLY A 296 -9.24 11.38 5.78
N CYS A 297 -9.89 11.73 4.66
CA CYS A 297 -9.86 11.00 3.40
C CYS A 297 -8.81 11.60 2.47
N THR A 298 -8.22 10.79 1.59
CA THR A 298 -7.39 11.27 0.47
C THR A 298 -8.03 10.88 -0.85
N GLY A 299 -8.39 11.87 -1.67
CA GLY A 299 -8.99 11.64 -3.00
C GLY A 299 -10.52 11.63 -2.98
N ASN A 300 -11.08 10.89 -3.94
CA ASN A 300 -12.53 10.81 -4.17
C ASN A 300 -13.21 9.80 -3.23
N ALA A 301 -14.54 9.81 -3.20
CA ALA A 301 -15.38 8.86 -2.49
C ALA A 301 -15.51 7.54 -3.26
N SER A 302 -16.00 6.50 -2.60
CA SER A 302 -16.14 5.17 -3.16
C SER A 302 -17.20 5.12 -4.27
N GLY A 303 -16.90 4.39 -5.35
CA GLY A 303 -17.89 3.99 -6.35
C GLY A 303 -18.97 3.03 -5.83
N SER A 304 -18.84 2.54 -4.60
CA SER A 304 -19.84 1.75 -3.87
C SER A 304 -20.07 2.32 -2.47
N ALA A 305 -20.09 3.65 -2.34
CA ALA A 305 -20.38 4.34 -1.09
C ALA A 305 -21.77 3.96 -0.57
N THR A 306 -21.96 4.01 0.75
CA THR A 306 -23.24 3.68 1.37
C THR A 306 -23.82 4.84 2.18
N VAL A 307 -25.15 4.96 2.15
CA VAL A 307 -25.90 5.91 2.96
C VAL A 307 -26.93 5.13 3.77
N ALA A 308 -26.66 4.94 5.06
CA ALA A 308 -27.61 4.34 5.99
C ALA A 308 -28.45 5.46 6.63
N VAL A 309 -29.77 5.39 6.51
CA VAL A 309 -30.69 6.37 7.10
C VAL A 309 -31.60 5.70 8.13
N ASP A 310 -31.86 6.43 9.21
CA ASP A 310 -32.98 6.21 10.12
C ASP A 310 -33.83 7.49 10.14
N ILE A 311 -34.94 7.46 9.43
CA ILE A 311 -35.90 8.57 9.35
C ILE A 311 -37.20 8.11 10.00
N LYS A 312 -37.70 8.88 10.96
CA LYS A 312 -39.02 8.66 11.54
C LYS A 312 -40.04 9.50 10.79
N HIS A 313 -41.07 8.87 10.24
CA HIS A 313 -42.16 9.53 9.52
C HIS A 313 -43.40 8.66 9.59
N THR A 314 -44.58 9.27 9.73
CA THR A 314 -45.86 8.54 9.84
C THR A 314 -46.39 8.04 8.50
N TYR A 315 -45.82 8.52 7.39
CA TYR A 315 -46.17 8.05 6.05
C TYR A 315 -44.97 8.19 5.10
N ARG A 316 -44.23 7.12 4.82
CA ARG A 316 -42.98 7.26 4.04
C ARG A 316 -43.21 7.52 2.55
N GLY A 317 -44.41 7.23 2.04
CA GLY A 317 -44.82 7.48 0.66
C GLY A 317 -44.69 8.93 0.20
N ASP A 318 -44.56 9.87 1.13
CA ASP A 318 -44.47 11.29 0.85
C ASP A 318 -43.02 11.77 0.68
N LEU A 319 -42.05 10.89 0.95
CA LEU A 319 -40.65 11.28 1.09
C LEU A 319 -39.87 11.14 -0.23
N VAL A 320 -39.10 12.19 -0.53
CA VAL A 320 -38.01 12.13 -1.51
C VAL A 320 -36.69 12.34 -0.78
N ILE A 321 -35.79 11.37 -0.91
CA ILE A 321 -34.50 11.35 -0.21
C ILE A 321 -33.36 11.52 -1.20
N ARG A 322 -32.49 12.50 -0.95
CA ARG A 322 -31.31 12.77 -1.77
C ARG A 322 -30.06 12.91 -0.91
N LEU A 323 -28.93 12.48 -1.45
CA LEU A 323 -27.60 12.85 -0.96
C LEU A 323 -27.09 14.04 -1.78
N ILE A 324 -26.46 15.01 -1.11
CA ILE A 324 -25.82 16.17 -1.74
C ILE A 324 -24.33 16.13 -1.40
N ALA A 325 -23.51 16.12 -2.44
CA ALA A 325 -22.05 16.13 -2.36
C ALA A 325 -21.48 17.51 -1.98
N PRO A 326 -20.20 17.60 -1.55
CA PRO A 326 -19.59 18.86 -1.15
C PRO A 326 -19.54 19.92 -2.27
N ASP A 327 -19.54 19.48 -3.53
CA ASP A 327 -19.58 20.34 -4.72
C ASP A 327 -21.01 20.79 -5.09
N GLY A 328 -22.03 20.26 -4.41
CA GLY A 328 -23.45 20.53 -4.66
C GLY A 328 -24.17 19.50 -5.55
N THR A 329 -23.45 18.51 -6.10
CA THR A 329 -24.04 17.45 -6.92
C THR A 329 -25.06 16.63 -6.12
N SER A 330 -26.23 16.38 -6.70
CA SER A 330 -27.34 15.69 -6.01
C SER A 330 -27.57 14.29 -6.57
N TYR A 331 -27.69 13.32 -5.67
CA TYR A 331 -27.97 11.92 -5.96
C TYR A 331 -29.31 11.53 -5.36
N LEU A 332 -30.24 11.06 -6.18
CA LEU A 332 -31.49 10.49 -5.70
C LEU A 332 -31.22 9.15 -5.01
N LEU A 333 -31.62 9.02 -3.76
CA LEU A 333 -31.54 7.76 -3.02
C LEU A 333 -32.85 6.98 -3.13
N GLU A 334 -33.96 7.67 -2.94
CA GLU A 334 -35.30 7.09 -3.07
C GLU A 334 -36.33 8.19 -3.34
N ASP A 335 -37.32 7.85 -4.15
CA ASP A 335 -38.56 8.59 -4.38
C ASP A 335 -39.68 7.58 -4.14
N PHE A 336 -40.31 7.62 -2.95
CA PHE A 336 -41.24 6.57 -2.55
C PHE A 336 -42.53 6.67 -3.39
N PRO A 337 -43.13 5.54 -3.81
CA PRO A 337 -44.38 5.59 -4.56
C PRO A 337 -45.51 6.22 -3.75
N ASN A 338 -46.25 7.14 -4.39
CA ASN A 338 -47.50 7.68 -3.85
C ASN A 338 -48.44 6.54 -3.44
N GLY A 339 -48.66 6.37 -2.13
CA GLY A 339 -49.45 5.28 -1.56
C GLY A 339 -48.68 4.28 -0.69
N ASP A 340 -47.36 4.41 -0.54
CA ASP A 340 -46.60 3.62 0.43
C ASP A 340 -46.89 4.08 1.87
N SER A 341 -47.95 3.49 2.45
CA SER A 341 -48.51 3.88 3.74
C SER A 341 -47.76 3.36 4.97
N ALA A 342 -46.53 2.90 4.80
CA ALA A 342 -45.75 2.39 5.91
C ALA A 342 -44.93 3.52 6.56
N ASP A 343 -44.76 3.40 7.88
CA ASP A 343 -43.99 4.34 8.66
C ASP A 343 -42.48 4.14 8.46
N ASN A 344 -41.74 5.23 8.64
CA ASN A 344 -40.29 5.27 8.79
C ASN A 344 -39.48 4.78 7.58
N VAL A 345 -38.23 5.22 7.52
CA VAL A 345 -37.24 4.73 6.56
C VAL A 345 -36.00 4.30 7.34
N LEU A 346 -35.84 2.99 7.50
CA LEU A 346 -34.62 2.36 8.01
C LEU A 346 -33.99 1.54 6.88
N LYS A 347 -33.14 2.18 6.09
CA LYS A 347 -32.60 1.59 4.85
C LYS A 347 -31.16 2.03 4.62
N THR A 348 -30.38 1.17 3.96
CA THR A 348 -29.04 1.51 3.47
C THR A 348 -29.07 1.54 1.95
N TYR A 349 -28.67 2.67 1.37
CA TYR A 349 -28.53 2.89 -0.06
C TYR A 349 -27.08 2.69 -0.48
N THR A 350 -26.86 2.21 -1.70
CA THR A 350 -25.53 2.18 -2.33
C THR A 350 -25.50 3.17 -3.48
N VAL A 351 -24.50 4.04 -3.53
CA VAL A 351 -24.38 5.13 -4.50
C VAL A 351 -22.96 5.16 -5.05
N ASN A 352 -22.82 5.38 -6.35
CA ASN A 352 -21.52 5.62 -6.95
C ASN A 352 -21.12 7.08 -6.78
N LEU A 353 -20.14 7.33 -5.92
CA LEU A 353 -19.60 8.66 -5.61
C LEU A 353 -18.15 8.82 -6.08
N SER A 354 -17.69 7.96 -7.00
CA SER A 354 -16.29 7.96 -7.46
C SER A 354 -15.84 9.25 -8.17
N SER A 355 -16.77 10.10 -8.61
CA SER A 355 -16.51 11.43 -9.15
C SER A 355 -16.30 12.50 -8.07
N GLU A 356 -16.74 12.24 -6.84
CA GLU A 356 -16.86 13.25 -5.79
C GLU A 356 -15.65 13.24 -4.86
N VAL A 357 -15.17 14.42 -4.46
CA VAL A 357 -14.13 14.51 -3.42
C VAL A 357 -14.70 14.04 -2.09
N ALA A 358 -14.04 13.08 -1.43
CA ALA A 358 -14.57 12.47 -0.20
C ALA A 358 -14.62 13.44 0.98
N ASN A 359 -13.58 14.28 1.15
CA ASN A 359 -13.55 15.29 2.20
C ASN A 359 -14.49 16.44 1.88
N GLY A 360 -15.24 16.88 2.89
CA GLY A 360 -16.14 18.02 2.78
C GLY A 360 -17.42 17.82 3.56
N THR A 361 -18.33 18.77 3.41
CA THR A 361 -19.65 18.71 4.04
C THR A 361 -20.62 18.02 3.09
N TRP A 362 -21.05 16.82 3.46
CA TRP A 362 -22.11 16.09 2.78
C TRP A 362 -23.44 16.41 3.44
N LYS A 363 -24.53 16.39 2.67
CA LYS A 363 -25.88 16.62 3.21
C LYS A 363 -26.85 15.53 2.79
N LEU A 364 -27.64 15.04 3.74
CA LEU A 364 -28.86 14.32 3.46
C LEU A 364 -30.00 15.33 3.32
N SER A 365 -30.67 15.34 2.19
CA SER A 365 -31.86 16.13 1.93
C SER A 365 -33.07 15.22 1.98
N VAL A 366 -34.05 15.57 2.81
CA VAL A 366 -35.34 14.87 2.88
C VAL A 366 -36.43 15.88 2.60
N GLN A 367 -37.23 15.60 1.59
CA GLN A 367 -38.38 16.40 1.21
C GLN A 367 -39.65 15.61 1.54
N ASP A 368 -40.55 16.25 2.25
CA ASP A 368 -41.95 15.85 2.33
C ASP A 368 -42.73 16.51 1.18
N THR A 369 -43.45 15.72 0.41
CA THR A 369 -44.16 16.13 -0.80
C THR A 369 -45.69 16.12 -0.67
N ALA A 370 -46.22 15.69 0.47
CA ALA A 370 -47.66 15.63 0.71
C ALA A 370 -48.02 16.35 2.02
N SER A 371 -49.32 16.51 2.26
CA SER A 371 -49.84 17.16 3.46
C SER A 371 -50.19 16.18 4.58
N ALA A 372 -50.22 16.70 5.80
CA ALA A 372 -50.67 16.08 7.06
C ALA A 372 -49.64 15.29 7.86
N ASP A 373 -48.63 14.72 7.22
CA ASP A 373 -47.60 13.93 7.88
C ASP A 373 -46.37 14.79 8.23
N THR A 374 -45.68 14.42 9.31
CA THR A 374 -44.44 15.08 9.73
C THR A 374 -43.51 14.04 10.31
N GLY A 375 -42.24 14.38 10.45
CA GLY A 375 -41.29 13.46 11.05
C GLY A 375 -39.96 14.10 11.43
N LYS A 376 -38.91 13.28 11.41
CA LYS A 376 -37.54 13.71 11.61
C LYS A 376 -36.54 12.76 10.98
N ILE A 377 -35.41 13.30 10.56
CA ILE A 377 -34.18 12.54 10.39
C ILE A 377 -33.65 12.26 11.79
N ASP A 378 -33.68 11.00 12.23
CA ASP A 378 -33.21 10.59 13.57
C ASP A 378 -31.69 10.39 13.56
N SER A 379 -31.20 9.64 12.58
CA SER A 379 -29.78 9.55 12.30
C SER A 379 -29.49 9.15 10.86
N TRP A 380 -28.28 9.43 10.40
CA TRP A 380 -27.79 8.86 9.15
C TRP A 380 -26.27 8.74 9.16
N THR A 381 -25.76 7.78 8.39
CA THR A 381 -24.34 7.49 8.24
C THR A 381 -23.98 7.42 6.76
N LEU A 382 -22.97 8.19 6.38
CA LEU A 382 -22.35 8.13 5.06
C LEU A 382 -21.03 7.37 5.17
N THR A 383 -20.83 6.34 4.34
CA THR A 383 -19.54 5.67 4.15
C THR A 383 -19.03 6.02 2.76
N VAL A 384 -17.99 6.87 2.69
CA VAL A 384 -17.31 7.31 1.46
C VAL A 384 -16.01 6.58 1.24
#